data_AF-A0A098SC51-F1
#
_entry.id   AF-A0A098SC51-F1
#
_cell.length_a   1.000
_cell.length_b   1.000
_cell.length_c   1.000
_cell.angle_alpha   90.00
_cell.angle_beta   90.00
_cell.angle_gamma   90.00
#
_symmetry.space_group_name_H-M   'P 1'
#
loop_
_entity.id
_entity.type
_entity.pdbx_description
1 polymer ?
#
loop_
_entity_poly.entity_id
_entity_poly.type
_entity_poly.pdbx_seq_one_letter_code
_entity_poly.pdbx_strand_id
1 'polypeptide(L)'
;MIKHQSEVPQGNALRRLTVLSGLLGALIKGGRASLSELGRHMEDPTDLESRVKKAKRWLQNKWTDVTVHFIPYLLPILHSLSKAGELVLAIDGSCVGKDCMALMVSVIWRRRAIPICWVVRKAPKGHFPEHMHVA
;
A
#
# COMPACT_ATOMS: atom_id res chain seq x y z
N MET A 1 -3.50 -5.70 -20.01
CA MET A 1 -2.40 -4.72 -19.96
C MET A 1 -2.97 -3.43 -19.41
N ILE A 2 -2.54 -2.99 -18.23
CA ILE A 2 -3.10 -1.81 -17.55
C ILE A 2 -2.70 -0.56 -18.36
N LYS A 3 -3.65 0.04 -19.08
CA LYS A 3 -3.47 1.17 -20.01
C LYS A 3 -3.27 2.53 -19.29
N HIS A 4 -2.62 2.57 -18.12
CA HIS A 4 -2.51 3.79 -17.31
C HIS A 4 -1.10 4.39 -17.20
N GLN A 5 -0.10 3.83 -17.88
CA GLN A 5 1.18 4.51 -18.09
C GLN A 5 1.32 4.84 -19.57
N SER A 6 1.23 6.13 -19.89
CA SER A 6 1.27 6.66 -21.25
C SER A 6 2.61 6.39 -21.95
N GLU A 7 3.67 6.18 -21.17
CA GLU A 7 5.05 5.99 -21.65
C GLU A 7 5.77 4.92 -20.82
N VAL A 8 6.78 4.28 -21.43
CA VAL A 8 7.65 3.32 -20.73
C VAL A 8 8.45 4.08 -19.66
N PRO A 9 8.39 3.67 -18.38
CA PRO A 9 9.10 4.38 -17.32
C PRO A 9 10.62 4.31 -17.52
N GLN A 10 11.31 5.43 -17.31
CA GLN A 10 12.76 5.55 -17.42
C GLN A 10 13.40 6.22 -16.20
N GLY A 11 14.72 6.14 -16.09
CA GLY A 11 15.51 6.79 -15.05
C GLY A 11 14.99 6.53 -13.63
N ASN A 12 14.72 7.61 -12.89
CA ASN A 12 14.23 7.50 -11.51
C ASN A 12 12.85 6.84 -11.39
N ALA A 13 11.97 6.98 -12.38
CA ALA A 13 10.66 6.34 -12.37
C ALA A 13 10.78 4.82 -12.50
N LEU A 14 11.60 4.36 -13.45
CA LEU A 14 11.90 2.93 -13.59
C LEU A 14 12.50 2.37 -12.31
N ARG A 15 13.50 3.05 -11.73
CA ARG A 15 14.14 2.62 -10.48
C ARG A 15 13.13 2.46 -9.33
N ARG A 16 12.18 3.39 -9.18
CA ARG A 16 11.13 3.29 -8.14
C ARG A 16 10.20 2.11 -8.37
N LEU A 17 9.82 1.85 -9.62
CA LEU A 17 8.98 0.71 -9.97
C LEU A 17 9.71 -0.62 -9.78
N THR A 18 10.99 -0.71 -10.13
CA THR A 18 11.80 -1.91 -9.87
C THR A 18 11.85 -2.22 -8.37
N VAL A 19 12.06 -1.21 -7.52
CA VAL A 19 12.05 -1.40 -6.07
C VAL A 19 10.65 -1.79 -5.56
N LEU A 20 9.59 -1.16 -6.06
CA LEU A 20 8.20 -1.53 -5.70
C LEU A 20 7.92 -2.99 -6.05
N SER A 21 8.27 -3.43 -7.25
CA SER A 21 8.11 -4.83 -7.67
C SER A 21 8.87 -5.80 -6.76
N GLY A 22 10.10 -5.44 -6.37
CA GLY A 22 10.88 -6.21 -5.39
C GLY A 22 10.21 -6.28 -4.02
N LEU A 23 9.64 -5.17 -3.53
CA LEU A 23 8.89 -5.12 -2.27
C LEU A 23 7.62 -5.98 -2.32
N LEU A 24 6.86 -5.92 -3.41
CA LEU A 24 5.66 -6.75 -3.61
C LEU A 24 6.02 -8.24 -3.64
N GLY A 25 7.10 -8.60 -4.36
CA GLY A 25 7.61 -9.97 -4.37
C GLY A 25 8.01 -10.45 -2.97
N ALA A 26 8.70 -9.60 -2.20
CA ALA A 26 9.07 -9.90 -0.82
C ALA A 26 7.85 -10.07 0.09
N LEU A 27 6.81 -9.23 -0.05
CA LEU A 27 5.56 -9.33 0.70
C LEU A 27 4.83 -10.64 0.42
N ILE A 28 4.71 -11.01 -0.85
CA ILE A 28 4.02 -12.23 -1.27
C ILE A 28 4.75 -13.47 -0.71
N LYS A 29 6.09 -13.45 -0.70
CA LYS A 29 6.92 -14.56 -0.19
C LYS A 29 6.96 -14.64 1.34
N GLY A 30 7.10 -13.50 2.01
CA GLY A 30 7.26 -13.44 3.46
C GLY A 30 5.97 -13.36 4.26
N GLY A 31 4.86 -12.92 3.63
CA GLY A 31 3.57 -12.74 4.29
C GLY A 31 3.56 -11.68 5.40
N ARG A 32 4.64 -10.91 5.56
CA ARG A 32 4.84 -9.93 6.63
C ARG A 32 5.40 -8.63 6.07
N ALA A 33 4.86 -7.50 6.53
CA ALA A 33 5.18 -6.17 6.03
C ALA A 33 6.24 -5.42 6.85
N SER A 34 6.93 -6.07 7.80
CA SER A 34 8.01 -5.41 8.53
C SER A 34 9.24 -5.22 7.62
N LEU A 35 10.01 -4.16 7.87
CA LEU A 35 11.20 -3.85 7.06
C LEU A 35 12.21 -5.01 7.01
N SER A 36 12.38 -5.74 8.12
CA SER A 36 13.27 -6.89 8.21
C SER A 36 12.80 -8.05 7.32
N GLU A 37 11.50 -8.35 7.31
CA GLU A 37 10.93 -9.41 6.49
C GLU A 37 10.96 -9.03 5.00
N LEU A 38 10.66 -7.77 4.68
CA LEU A 38 10.83 -7.24 3.33
C LEU A 38 12.28 -7.40 2.85
N GLY A 39 13.27 -7.02 3.68
CA GLY A 39 14.67 -7.19 3.35
C GLY A 39 15.09 -8.66 3.24
N ARG A 40 14.52 -9.56 4.04
CA ARG A 40 14.85 -10.99 4.00
C ARG A 40 14.36 -11.67 2.72
N HIS A 41 13.17 -11.30 2.25
CA HIS A 41 12.51 -11.94 1.10
C HIS A 41 12.68 -11.18 -0.23
N MET A 42 13.37 -10.04 -0.23
CA MET A 42 13.69 -9.31 -1.44
C MET A 42 14.78 -10.03 -2.25
N GLU A 43 14.48 -10.31 -3.52
CA GLU A 43 15.41 -10.91 -4.47
C GLU A 43 16.38 -9.85 -5.01
N ASP A 44 17.41 -9.59 -4.22
CA ASP A 44 18.45 -8.63 -4.53
C ASP A 44 19.79 -9.14 -4.00
N PRO A 45 20.88 -9.09 -4.79
CA PRO A 45 22.17 -9.66 -4.42
C PRO A 45 22.89 -8.90 -3.30
N THR A 46 22.39 -7.71 -2.90
CA THR A 46 22.97 -6.95 -1.79
C THR A 46 22.70 -7.60 -0.43
N ASP A 47 23.50 -7.22 0.57
CA ASP A 47 23.34 -7.70 1.94
C ASP A 47 21.98 -7.29 2.54
N LEU A 48 21.57 -7.99 3.61
CA LEU A 48 20.28 -7.77 4.25
C LEU A 48 20.07 -6.32 4.72
N GLU A 49 21.10 -5.69 5.30
CA GLU A 49 21.00 -4.32 5.80
C GLU A 49 20.78 -3.33 4.66
N SER A 50 21.47 -3.53 3.54
CA SER A 50 21.30 -2.79 2.30
C SER A 50 19.88 -2.93 1.73
N ARG A 51 19.31 -4.16 1.76
CA ARG A 51 17.91 -4.40 1.33
C ARG A 51 16.90 -3.74 2.26
N VAL A 52 17.11 -3.80 3.58
CA VAL A 52 16.28 -3.09 4.57
C VAL A 52 16.34 -1.57 4.36
N LYS A 53 17.54 -1.01 4.17
CA LYS A 53 17.72 0.42 3.85
C LYS A 53 17.03 0.79 2.55
N LYS A 54 17.08 -0.08 1.52
CA LYS A 54 16.39 0.13 0.24
C LYS A 54 14.87 0.21 0.42
N ALA A 55 14.27 -0.73 1.15
CA ALA A 55 12.85 -0.72 1.48
C ALA A 55 12.45 0.56 2.24
N LYS A 56 13.23 0.91 3.27
CA LYS A 56 13.00 2.13 4.07
C LYS A 56 13.07 3.40 3.23
N ARG A 57 14.12 3.56 2.41
CA ARG A 57 14.26 4.72 1.52
C ARG A 57 13.11 4.83 0.53
N TRP A 58 12.64 3.71 0.00
CA TRP A 58 11.48 3.71 -0.89
C TRP A 58 10.23 4.20 -0.14
N LEU A 59 9.90 3.63 1.03
CA LEU A 59 8.72 4.04 1.79
C LEU A 59 8.73 5.51 2.26
N GLN A 60 9.91 6.09 2.44
CA GLN A 60 10.08 7.48 2.90
C GLN A 60 10.26 8.49 1.76
N ASN A 61 10.30 8.05 0.51
CA ASN A 61 10.59 8.92 -0.61
C ASN A 61 9.36 9.76 -0.99
N LYS A 62 9.53 11.08 -1.09
CA LYS A 62 8.46 12.02 -1.47
C LYS A 62 7.88 11.79 -2.88
N TRP A 63 8.59 11.05 -3.73
CA TRP A 63 8.18 10.70 -5.09
C TRP A 63 7.53 9.31 -5.18
N THR A 64 7.35 8.63 -4.05
CA THR A 64 6.67 7.33 -3.94
C THR A 64 5.47 7.47 -3.02
N ASP A 65 4.40 8.04 -3.56
CA ASP A 65 3.14 8.21 -2.85
C ASP A 65 2.04 7.31 -3.42
N VAL A 66 0.90 7.34 -2.72
CA VAL A 66 -0.32 6.58 -3.04
C VAL A 66 -0.88 6.97 -4.41
N THR A 67 -0.84 8.24 -4.77
CA THR A 67 -1.35 8.74 -6.05
C THR A 67 -0.58 8.15 -7.23
N VAL A 68 0.74 7.99 -7.10
CA VAL A 68 1.58 7.49 -8.20
C VAL A 68 1.67 5.97 -8.20
N HIS A 69 1.74 5.31 -7.03
CA HIS A 69 2.10 3.88 -6.94
C HIS A 69 0.96 2.98 -6.46
N PHE A 70 -0.21 3.51 -6.15
CA PHE A 70 -1.37 2.73 -5.70
C PHE A 70 -2.63 3.02 -6.52
N ILE A 71 -3.06 4.28 -6.63
CA ILE A 71 -4.29 4.67 -7.33
C ILE A 71 -4.39 4.13 -8.77
N PRO A 72 -3.33 4.16 -9.60
CA PRO A 72 -3.42 3.68 -10.99
C PRO A 72 -3.75 2.18 -11.09
N TYR A 73 -3.46 1.40 -10.05
CA TYR A 73 -3.81 -0.02 -9.97
C TYR A 73 -5.19 -0.25 -9.37
N LEU A 74 -5.63 0.65 -8.49
CA LEU A 74 -6.96 0.62 -7.88
C LEU A 74 -8.07 1.01 -8.87
N LEU A 75 -7.85 2.02 -9.71
CA LEU A 75 -8.89 2.57 -10.60
C LEU A 75 -9.53 1.52 -11.53
N PRO A 76 -8.77 0.66 -12.24
CA PRO A 76 -9.38 -0.37 -13.07
C PRO A 76 -10.21 -1.39 -12.28
N ILE A 77 -9.78 -1.69 -11.04
CA ILE A 77 -10.51 -2.58 -10.13
C ILE A 77 -11.87 -1.94 -9.78
N LEU A 78 -11.87 -0.69 -9.32
CA LEU A 78 -13.09 0.03 -8.97
C LEU A 78 -14.03 0.19 -10.17
N HIS A 79 -13.51 0.52 -11.34
CA HIS A 79 -14.31 0.61 -12.57
C HIS A 79 -14.91 -0.74 -12.99
N SER A 80 -14.21 -1.84 -12.70
CA SER A 80 -14.74 -3.18 -12.99
C SER A 80 -15.81 -3.58 -11.98
N LEU A 81 -15.62 -3.24 -10.71
CA LEU A 81 -16.58 -3.49 -9.64
C LEU A 81 -17.85 -2.65 -9.80
N SER A 82 -17.74 -1.38 -10.23
CA SER A 82 -18.92 -0.52 -10.42
C SER A 82 -19.87 -1.03 -11.51
N LYS A 83 -19.37 -1.80 -12.48
CA LYS A 83 -20.18 -2.46 -13.50
C LYS A 83 -20.98 -3.65 -12.96
N ALA A 84 -20.61 -4.20 -11.81
CA ALA A 84 -21.30 -5.33 -11.19
C ALA A 84 -22.60 -4.90 -10.46
N GLY A 85 -22.86 -3.58 -10.35
CA GLY A 85 -24.06 -3.01 -9.75
C GLY A 85 -23.81 -2.49 -8.34
N GLU A 86 -23.79 -3.37 -7.34
CA GLU A 86 -23.64 -2.99 -5.94
C GLU A 86 -22.17 -2.89 -5.52
N LEU A 87 -21.82 -1.80 -4.84
CA LEU A 87 -20.54 -1.62 -4.15
C LEU A 87 -20.78 -1.56 -2.66
N VAL A 88 -20.31 -2.57 -1.93
CA VAL A 88 -20.33 -2.58 -0.47
C VAL A 88 -19.07 -1.91 0.04
N LEU A 89 -19.23 -0.89 0.88
CA LEU A 89 -18.12 -0.19 1.54
C LEU A 89 -18.08 -0.56 3.02
N ALA A 90 -16.88 -0.69 3.56
CA ALA A 90 -16.63 -0.85 4.98
C ALA A 90 -15.73 0.28 5.49
N ILE A 91 -16.04 0.80 6.66
CA ILE A 91 -15.19 1.73 7.40
C ILE A 91 -14.68 0.97 8.62
N ASP A 92 -13.36 0.85 8.74
CA ASP A 92 -12.74 0.14 9.83
C ASP A 92 -11.49 0.85 10.36
N GLY A 93 -11.20 0.60 11.64
CA GLY A 93 -10.02 1.09 12.33
C GLY A 93 -9.02 -0.05 12.53
N SER A 94 -7.76 0.18 12.17
CA SER A 94 -6.68 -0.80 12.34
C SER A 94 -5.45 -0.20 13.00
N CYS A 95 -4.79 -0.96 13.87
CA CYS A 95 -3.53 -0.54 14.48
C CYS A 95 -2.39 -0.72 13.47
N VAL A 96 -1.69 0.37 13.15
CA VAL A 96 -0.61 0.42 12.14
C VAL A 96 0.71 0.85 12.77
N GLY A 97 1.24 -0.02 13.63
CA GLY A 97 2.46 0.21 14.38
C GLY A 97 2.20 0.69 15.81
N LYS A 98 3.25 1.13 16.50
CA LYS A 98 3.14 1.57 17.89
C LYS A 98 2.47 2.94 17.95
N ASP A 99 1.38 3.04 18.72
CA ASP A 99 0.61 4.26 18.97
C ASP A 99 0.12 4.96 17.68
N CYS A 100 -0.15 4.17 16.64
CA CYS A 100 -0.68 4.64 15.37
C CYS A 100 -1.92 3.84 14.99
N MET A 101 -2.99 4.54 14.64
CA MET A 101 -4.23 3.95 14.17
C MET A 101 -4.53 4.47 12.77
N ALA A 102 -4.95 3.57 11.88
CA ALA A 102 -5.46 3.86 10.55
C ALA A 102 -6.98 3.77 10.57
N LEU A 103 -7.65 4.81 10.09
CA LEU A 103 -9.05 4.76 9.70
C LEU A 103 -9.08 4.54 8.19
N MET A 104 -9.75 3.50 7.75
CA MET A 104 -9.73 3.07 6.36
C MET A 104 -11.16 2.97 5.83
N VAL A 105 -11.36 3.42 4.59
CA VAL A 105 -12.54 3.05 3.81
C VAL A 105 -12.08 2.02 2.79
N SER A 106 -12.80 0.90 2.72
CA SER A 106 -12.49 -0.22 1.84
C SER A 106 -13.71 -0.62 1.04
N VAL A 107 -13.51 -0.99 -0.23
CA VAL A 107 -14.53 -1.71 -1.00
C VAL A 107 -14.44 -3.19 -0.66
N ILE A 108 -15.58 -3.81 -0.37
CA ILE A 108 -15.68 -5.24 -0.10
C ILE A 108 -15.89 -5.97 -1.41
N TRP A 109 -14.96 -6.87 -1.73
CA TRP A 109 -15.07 -7.75 -2.87
C TRP A 109 -14.77 -9.19 -2.45
N ARG A 110 -15.79 -10.06 -2.58
CA ARG A 110 -15.76 -11.44 -2.11
C ARG A 110 -15.37 -11.49 -0.62
N ARG A 111 -14.23 -12.10 -0.29
CA ARG A 111 -13.71 -12.22 1.09
C ARG A 111 -12.56 -11.26 1.36
N ARG A 112 -12.49 -10.13 0.66
CA ARG A 112 -11.40 -9.15 0.80
C ARG A 112 -11.94 -7.73 0.92
N ALA A 113 -11.42 -6.99 1.90
CA ALA A 113 -11.51 -5.54 1.96
C ALA A 113 -10.34 -4.97 1.16
N ILE A 114 -10.64 -4.20 0.12
CA ILE A 114 -9.64 -3.52 -0.72
C ILE A 114 -9.65 -2.04 -0.30
N PRO A 115 -8.57 -1.53 0.33
CA PRO A 115 -8.51 -0.13 0.75
C PRO A 115 -8.66 0.82 -0.42
N ILE A 116 -9.53 1.82 -0.29
CA ILE A 116 -9.70 2.89 -1.29
C ILE A 116 -9.14 4.22 -0.82
N CYS A 117 -9.23 4.51 0.48
CA CYS A 117 -8.57 5.64 1.12
C CYS A 117 -8.38 5.36 2.61
N TRP A 118 -7.43 6.05 3.23
CA TRP A 118 -7.18 5.94 4.65
C TRP A 118 -6.51 7.18 5.20
N VAL A 119 -6.64 7.37 6.51
CA VAL A 119 -5.86 8.34 7.27
C VAL A 119 -5.19 7.64 8.43
N VAL A 120 -3.93 8.01 8.71
CA VAL A 120 -3.21 7.52 9.89
C VAL A 120 -3.12 8.65 10.90
N ARG A 121 -3.38 8.34 12.16
CA ARG A 121 -3.30 9.26 13.29
C ARG A 121 -2.52 8.61 14.42
N LYS A 122 -1.85 9.44 15.22
CA LYS A 122 -1.23 8.99 16.46
C LYS A 122 -2.33 8.77 17.49
N ALA A 123 -2.54 7.54 17.91
CA ALA A 123 -3.56 7.15 18.87
C ALA A 123 -3.22 5.76 19.48
N PRO A 124 -3.53 5.52 20.75
CA PRO A 124 -3.40 4.19 21.34
C PRO A 124 -4.34 3.19 20.63
N LYS A 125 -4.04 1.90 20.74
CA LYS A 125 -4.93 0.84 20.24
C LYS A 125 -6.29 0.94 20.95
N GLY A 126 -7.36 1.07 20.19
CA GLY A 126 -8.70 1.19 20.76
C GLY A 126 -9.75 1.60 19.73
N HIS A 127 -10.95 1.88 20.20
CA HIS A 127 -12.05 2.37 19.37
C HIS A 127 -11.72 3.76 18.82
N PHE A 128 -11.97 4.00 17.53
CA PHE A 128 -11.87 5.33 16.95
C PHE A 128 -13.02 6.18 17.50
N PRO A 129 -12.75 7.25 18.28
CA PRO A 129 -13.81 8.14 18.71
C PRO A 129 -14.43 8.84 17.50
N GLU A 130 -15.73 9.12 17.54
CA GLU A 130 -16.51 9.65 16.40
C GLU A 130 -15.84 10.86 15.72
N HIS A 131 -15.29 11.79 16.50
CA HIS A 131 -14.59 12.97 15.97
C HIS A 131 -13.37 12.63 15.10
N MET A 132 -12.80 11.44 15.23
CA MET A 132 -11.66 10.97 14.44
C MET A 132 -12.10 10.30 13.12
N HIS A 133 -13.41 10.07 12.95
CA HIS A 133 -14.03 9.67 11.68
C HIS A 133 -14.37 10.84 10.77
N VAL A 134 -14.40 12.05 11.33
CA VAL A 134 -14.68 13.29 10.61
C VAL A 134 -13.35 14.03 10.39
N ALA A 135 -13.08 14.46 9.16
CA ALA A 135 -11.84 15.14 8.78
C ALA A 135 -11.84 16.62 9.18
#